data_AF-A0AAW8VZ14-F1
#
_entry.id   AF-A0AAW8VZ14-F1
#
_cell.length_a   1.000
_cell.length_b   1.000
_cell.length_c   1.000
_cell.angle_alpha   90.00
_cell.angle_beta   90.00
_cell.angle_gamma   90.00
#
_symmetry.space_group_name_H-M   'P 1'
#
loop_
_entity.id
_entity.type
_entity.pdbx_description
1 polymer ?
#
loop_
_entity_poly.entity_id
_entity_poly.type
_entity_poly.pdbx_seq_one_letter_code
_entity_poly.pdbx_strand_id
1 'polypeptide(L)'
;MMNVLIIGTGKLGYEVYRRVAVMPECHVTLLDHHRHDHDVSLATQLIGDATSVEDLKRALVGIDVVFSTVGITQAETFATALVQAMDEVGVKRLLWTTQFQINADQISEAMYDLANREFGFSREVETNYVVVQKAGAAVIKASDLAYTLLECHFFKYTDEADKLIVESAENAVSGGPLSIFSLATLIADMVLHNQDYPQRELMISARPKASI
;
A
#
# COMPACT_ATOMS: atom_id res chain seq x y z
N MET A 1 14.82 -15.61 9.65
CA MET A 1 13.54 -15.78 8.93
C MET A 1 12.67 -14.62 9.36
N MET A 2 12.22 -13.81 8.42
CA MET A 2 11.42 -12.61 8.64
C MET A 2 9.93 -12.96 8.49
N ASN A 3 9.11 -12.58 9.46
CA ASN A 3 7.68 -12.80 9.44
C ASN A 3 6.97 -11.56 8.88
N VAL A 4 6.30 -11.73 7.75
CA VAL A 4 5.61 -10.66 7.02
C VAL A 4 4.11 -10.83 7.18
N LEU A 5 3.41 -9.78 7.58
CA LEU A 5 1.95 -9.72 7.49
C LEU A 5 1.55 -8.91 6.25
N ILE A 6 0.74 -9.50 5.38
CA ILE A 6 0.10 -8.79 4.26
C ILE A 6 -1.40 -8.67 4.56
N ILE A 7 -1.90 -7.44 4.64
CA ILE A 7 -3.31 -7.14 4.88
C ILE A 7 -3.97 -6.69 3.57
N GLY A 8 -4.95 -7.47 3.12
CA GLY A 8 -5.70 -7.23 1.89
C GLY A 8 -5.02 -7.78 0.63
N THR A 9 -5.26 -9.04 0.31
CA THR A 9 -4.80 -9.69 -0.94
C THR A 9 -5.76 -9.52 -2.11
N GLY A 10 -6.23 -8.27 -2.30
CA GLY A 10 -6.74 -7.87 -3.62
C GLY A 10 -5.62 -7.93 -4.69
N LYS A 11 -5.84 -7.33 -5.87
CA LYS A 11 -4.88 -7.45 -6.99
C LYS A 11 -3.43 -7.09 -6.60
N LEU A 12 -3.20 -5.93 -5.99
CA LEU A 12 -1.84 -5.51 -5.61
C LEU A 12 -1.26 -6.37 -4.49
N GLY A 13 -2.03 -6.61 -3.42
CA GLY A 13 -1.59 -7.44 -2.30
C GLY A 13 -1.21 -8.87 -2.72
N TYR A 14 -1.96 -9.45 -3.65
CA TYR A 14 -1.65 -10.76 -4.23
C TYR A 14 -0.37 -10.74 -5.07
N GLU A 15 -0.15 -9.70 -5.88
CA GLU A 15 1.10 -9.56 -6.65
C GLU A 15 2.34 -9.45 -5.75
N VAL A 16 2.22 -8.74 -4.62
CA VAL A 16 3.29 -8.64 -3.62
C VAL A 16 3.49 -9.98 -2.92
N TYR A 17 2.40 -10.63 -2.49
CA TYR A 17 2.42 -11.97 -1.89
C TYR A 17 3.22 -12.96 -2.75
N ARG A 18 2.91 -13.07 -4.04
CA ARG A 18 3.56 -14.04 -4.94
C ARG A 18 5.08 -13.85 -5.06
N ARG A 19 5.58 -12.63 -4.84
CA ARG A 19 7.00 -12.30 -4.89
C ARG A 19 7.70 -12.54 -3.55
N VAL A 20 7.03 -12.24 -2.44
CA VAL A 20 7.60 -12.38 -1.10
C VAL A 20 7.54 -13.83 -0.60
N ALA A 21 6.45 -14.56 -0.86
CA ALA A 21 6.23 -15.89 -0.29
C ALA A 21 7.13 -16.99 -0.86
N VAL A 22 7.80 -16.74 -1.99
CA VAL A 22 8.80 -17.66 -2.57
C VAL A 22 10.20 -17.44 -2.00
N MET A 23 10.40 -16.40 -1.20
CA MET A 23 11.70 -16.08 -0.62
C MET A 23 11.96 -16.98 0.61
N PRO A 24 13.06 -17.77 0.62
CA PRO A 24 13.30 -18.77 1.67
C PRO A 24 13.52 -18.18 3.06
N GLU A 25 13.90 -16.90 3.14
CA GLU A 25 14.08 -16.16 4.37
C GLU A 25 12.79 -15.57 4.95
N CYS A 26 11.64 -15.74 4.28
CA CYS A 26 10.37 -15.15 4.70
C CYS A 26 9.33 -16.20 5.10
N HIS A 27 8.51 -15.86 6.10
CA HIS A 27 7.23 -16.50 6.35
C HIS A 27 6.13 -15.46 6.18
N VAL A 28 5.12 -15.75 5.35
CA VAL A 28 4.04 -14.81 5.06
C VAL A 28 2.75 -15.23 5.77
N THR A 29 2.16 -14.29 6.49
CA THR A 29 0.80 -14.36 7.01
C THR A 29 -0.08 -13.43 6.19
N LEU A 30 -1.26 -13.89 5.77
CA LEU A 30 -2.27 -13.08 5.10
C LEU A 30 -3.44 -12.83 6.05
N LEU A 31 -3.91 -11.58 6.11
CA LEU A 31 -5.18 -11.24 6.74
C LEU A 31 -6.16 -10.73 5.67
N ASP A 32 -7.23 -11.49 5.46
CA ASP A 32 -8.27 -11.19 4.47
C ASP A 32 -9.68 -11.37 5.06
N HIS A 33 -10.64 -10.62 4.51
CA HIS A 33 -12.04 -10.72 4.96
C HIS A 33 -12.73 -12.03 4.53
N HIS A 34 -12.19 -12.71 3.51
CA HIS A 34 -12.69 -13.96 2.97
C HIS A 34 -11.54 -14.77 2.38
N ARG A 35 -11.78 -16.06 2.16
CA ARG A 35 -10.84 -16.89 1.41
C ARG A 35 -10.88 -16.48 -0.06
N HIS A 36 -9.73 -16.21 -0.63
CA HIS A 36 -9.56 -16.00 -2.07
C HIS A 36 -9.50 -17.34 -2.80
N ASP A 37 -9.93 -17.36 -4.06
CA ASP A 37 -9.81 -18.52 -4.95
C ASP A 37 -8.39 -18.73 -5.50
N HIS A 38 -7.51 -17.74 -5.29
CA HIS A 38 -6.13 -17.78 -5.73
C HIS A 38 -5.27 -18.65 -4.80
N ASP A 39 -4.24 -19.29 -5.36
CA ASP A 39 -3.32 -20.12 -4.60
C ASP A 39 -2.49 -19.26 -3.66
N VAL A 40 -2.71 -19.47 -2.35
CA VAL A 40 -1.96 -18.86 -1.26
C VAL A 40 -1.27 -19.91 -0.38
N SER A 41 -0.98 -21.09 -0.93
CA SER A 41 -0.45 -22.25 -0.18
C SER A 41 0.89 -22.01 0.51
N LEU A 42 1.66 -21.02 0.06
CA LEU A 42 2.93 -20.60 0.68
C LEU A 42 2.77 -19.66 1.89
N ALA A 43 1.53 -19.32 2.28
CA ALA A 43 1.26 -18.44 3.41
C ALA A 43 0.35 -19.07 4.47
N THR A 44 0.45 -18.55 5.69
CA THR A 44 -0.56 -18.75 6.73
C THR A 44 -1.73 -17.81 6.46
N GLN A 45 -2.88 -18.34 6.04
CA GLN A 45 -4.06 -17.52 5.79
C GLN A 45 -4.94 -17.41 7.05
N LEU A 46 -5.17 -16.17 7.49
CA LEU A 46 -6.11 -15.81 8.54
C LEU A 46 -7.30 -15.07 7.93
N ILE A 47 -8.51 -15.52 8.30
CA ILE A 47 -9.74 -14.82 7.95
C ILE A 47 -10.14 -13.94 9.13
N GLY A 48 -10.35 -12.65 8.87
CA GLY A 48 -10.69 -11.67 9.88
C GLY A 48 -11.01 -10.29 9.30
N ASP A 49 -11.51 -9.41 10.14
CA ASP A 49 -11.85 -8.04 9.79
C ASP A 49 -10.68 -7.11 10.11
N ALA A 50 -10.12 -6.44 9.10
CA ALA A 50 -9.03 -5.49 9.29
C ALA A 50 -9.46 -4.15 9.93
N THR A 51 -10.75 -3.99 10.27
CA THR A 51 -11.24 -2.93 11.17
C THR A 51 -11.37 -3.40 12.62
N SER A 52 -11.18 -4.70 12.88
CA SER A 52 -11.21 -5.30 14.22
C SER A 52 -9.80 -5.36 14.81
N VAL A 53 -9.58 -4.61 15.89
CA VAL A 53 -8.31 -4.61 16.64
C VAL A 53 -7.95 -6.02 17.11
N GLU A 54 -8.92 -6.82 17.53
CA GLU A 54 -8.68 -8.19 18.00
C GLU A 54 -8.23 -9.12 16.87
N ASP A 55 -8.83 -9.03 15.68
CA ASP A 55 -8.38 -9.83 14.53
C ASP A 55 -6.97 -9.43 14.08
N LEU A 56 -6.68 -8.13 14.09
CA LEU A 56 -5.35 -7.61 13.78
C LEU A 56 -4.32 -8.09 14.79
N LYS A 57 -4.61 -8.05 16.09
CA LYS A 57 -3.71 -8.55 17.15
C LYS A 57 -3.36 -10.02 16.97
N ARG A 58 -4.33 -10.86 16.59
CA ARG A 58 -4.07 -12.27 16.27
C ARG A 58 -3.12 -12.43 15.10
N ALA A 59 -3.27 -11.60 14.07
CA ALA A 59 -2.42 -11.64 12.88
C ALA A 59 -1.02 -11.06 13.09
N LEU A 60 -0.85 -10.16 14.07
CA LEU A 60 0.40 -9.46 14.36
C LEU A 60 1.40 -10.26 15.23
N VAL A 61 1.01 -11.41 15.77
CA VAL A 61 1.88 -12.20 16.66
C VAL A 61 3.16 -12.63 15.94
N GLY A 62 4.30 -12.15 16.44
CA GLY A 62 5.64 -12.49 15.92
C GLY A 62 5.95 -11.86 14.55
N ILE A 63 5.16 -10.91 14.08
CA ILE A 63 5.37 -10.22 12.80
C ILE A 63 6.49 -9.18 12.94
N ASP A 64 7.40 -9.17 11.98
CA ASP A 64 8.50 -8.21 11.90
C ASP A 64 8.10 -6.98 11.06
N VAL A 65 7.37 -7.19 9.97
CA VAL A 65 6.95 -6.13 9.03
C VAL A 65 5.52 -6.35 8.55
N VAL A 66 4.74 -5.28 8.53
CA VAL A 66 3.38 -5.25 7.98
C VAL A 66 3.38 -4.53 6.64
N PHE A 67 2.80 -5.14 5.62
CA PHE A 67 2.41 -4.49 4.37
C PHE A 67 0.88 -4.44 4.28
N SER A 68 0.34 -3.25 4.02
CA SER A 68 -1.11 -3.04 3.92
C SER A 68 -1.47 -2.27 2.65
N THR A 69 -2.51 -2.76 1.97
CA THR A 69 -3.13 -2.10 0.80
C THR A 69 -4.64 -1.93 0.95
N VAL A 70 -5.15 -2.00 2.20
CA VAL A 70 -6.60 -1.83 2.48
C VAL A 70 -7.00 -0.35 2.58
N GLY A 71 -8.31 -0.12 2.69
CA GLY A 71 -8.83 1.20 3.02
C GLY A 71 -9.12 2.10 1.82
N ILE A 72 -9.33 1.55 0.62
CA ILE A 72 -9.70 2.31 -0.59
C ILE A 72 -10.82 3.33 -0.28
N THR A 73 -11.86 2.93 0.45
CA THR A 73 -13.01 3.78 0.79
C THR A 73 -13.12 4.18 2.27
N GLN A 74 -12.28 3.62 3.15
CA GLN A 74 -12.39 3.80 4.61
C GLN A 74 -11.00 3.83 5.29
N ALA A 75 -10.01 4.47 4.66
CA ALA A 75 -8.61 4.39 5.09
C ALA A 75 -8.40 4.78 6.57
N GLU A 76 -9.11 5.80 7.06
CA GLU A 76 -9.04 6.23 8.47
C GLU A 76 -9.43 5.11 9.44
N THR A 77 -10.53 4.40 9.17
CA THR A 77 -11.01 3.29 10.01
C THR A 77 -9.98 2.16 10.08
N PHE A 78 -9.45 1.73 8.92
CA PHE A 78 -8.45 0.67 8.89
C PHE A 78 -7.12 1.10 9.52
N ALA A 79 -6.67 2.33 9.25
CA ALA A 79 -5.46 2.87 9.84
C ALA A 79 -5.56 2.97 11.37
N THR A 80 -6.69 3.43 11.89
CA THR A 80 -6.94 3.54 13.33
C THR A 80 -6.85 2.18 14.02
N ALA A 81 -7.56 1.18 13.48
CA ALA A 81 -7.53 -0.17 14.02
C ALA A 81 -6.12 -0.78 13.95
N LEU A 82 -5.41 -0.62 12.82
CA LEU A 82 -4.06 -1.17 12.65
C LEU A 82 -3.04 -0.51 13.56
N VAL A 83 -3.01 0.83 13.64
CA VAL A 83 -2.09 1.54 14.53
C VAL A 83 -2.30 1.12 15.97
N GLN A 84 -3.55 1.03 16.43
CA GLN A 84 -3.86 0.56 17.78
C GLN A 84 -3.37 -0.88 18.01
N ALA A 85 -3.69 -1.81 17.10
CA ALA A 85 -3.29 -3.21 17.24
C ALA A 85 -1.75 -3.39 17.21
N MET A 86 -1.06 -2.65 16.34
CA MET A 86 0.39 -2.66 16.24
C MET A 86 1.05 -2.13 17.52
N ASP A 87 0.52 -1.07 18.11
CA ASP A 87 1.02 -0.54 19.38
C ASP A 87 0.80 -1.52 20.54
N GLU A 88 -0.39 -2.12 20.65
CA GLU A 88 -0.71 -3.11 21.69
C GLU A 88 0.15 -4.39 21.61
N VAL A 89 0.55 -4.81 20.41
CA VAL A 89 1.39 -6.01 20.20
C VAL A 89 2.90 -5.67 20.22
N GLY A 90 3.25 -4.40 20.00
CA GLY A 90 4.65 -3.94 19.93
C GLY A 90 5.31 -4.12 18.57
N VAL A 91 4.54 -4.28 17.48
CA VAL A 91 5.06 -4.29 16.11
C VAL A 91 5.18 -2.85 15.62
N LYS A 92 6.31 -2.47 15.02
CA LYS A 92 6.55 -1.07 14.61
C LYS A 92 6.68 -0.83 13.11
N ARG A 93 7.15 -1.79 12.30
CA ARG A 93 7.42 -1.56 10.88
C ARG A 93 6.15 -1.69 10.03
N LEU A 94 5.76 -0.60 9.37
CA LEU A 94 4.59 -0.54 8.47
C LEU A 94 4.97 -0.02 7.08
N LEU A 95 4.53 -0.72 6.03
CA LEU A 95 4.50 -0.24 4.65
C LEU A 95 3.02 -0.13 4.25
N TRP A 96 2.53 1.07 3.94
CA TRP A 96 1.10 1.30 3.66
C TRP A 96 0.91 2.04 2.34
N THR A 97 0.11 1.49 1.43
CA THR A 97 -0.21 2.19 0.17
C THR A 97 -1.26 3.27 0.36
N THR A 98 -0.97 4.45 -0.16
CA THR A 98 -1.90 5.58 -0.24
C THR A 98 -2.05 6.02 -1.69
N GLN A 99 -2.96 6.97 -1.92
CA GLN A 99 -3.04 7.68 -3.19
C GLN A 99 -1.96 8.78 -3.24
N PHE A 100 -1.47 9.09 -4.44
CA PHE A 100 -0.33 9.97 -4.71
C PHE A 100 -0.54 11.48 -4.46
N GLN A 101 -1.72 11.91 -4.04
CA GLN A 101 -2.09 13.31 -3.82
C GLN A 101 -2.46 13.58 -2.36
N ILE A 102 -2.08 12.70 -1.42
CA ILE A 102 -2.38 12.92 0.01
C ILE A 102 -1.67 14.15 0.60
N ASN A 103 -0.58 14.62 -0.02
CA ASN A 103 0.08 15.86 0.39
C ASN A 103 -0.30 17.08 -0.47
N ALA A 104 -1.07 16.90 -1.55
CA ALA A 104 -1.45 18.01 -2.41
C ALA A 104 -2.50 18.91 -1.73
N ASP A 105 -2.29 20.22 -1.69
CA ASP A 105 -3.26 21.17 -1.11
C ASP A 105 -4.61 21.12 -1.86
N GLN A 106 -4.54 20.92 -3.18
CA GLN A 106 -5.69 20.80 -4.07
C GLN A 106 -5.39 19.83 -5.22
N ILE A 107 -6.44 19.24 -5.78
CA ILE A 107 -6.34 18.41 -6.98
C ILE A 107 -6.34 19.34 -8.21
N SER A 108 -5.33 19.20 -9.07
CA SER A 108 -5.24 20.01 -10.28
C SER A 108 -6.21 19.53 -11.36
N GLU A 109 -6.56 20.43 -12.29
CA GLU A 109 -7.39 20.11 -13.46
C GLU A 109 -6.78 18.96 -14.28
N ALA A 110 -5.46 18.97 -14.47
CA ALA A 110 -4.76 17.89 -15.17
C ALA A 110 -4.91 16.53 -14.46
N MET A 111 -5.00 16.50 -13.13
CA MET A 111 -5.24 15.26 -12.38
C MET A 111 -6.68 14.79 -12.46
N TYR A 112 -7.66 15.71 -12.46
CA TYR A 112 -9.05 15.35 -12.73
C TYR A 112 -9.23 14.77 -14.14
N ASP A 113 -8.64 15.42 -15.15
CA ASP A 113 -8.67 14.93 -16.53
C ASP A 113 -8.00 13.57 -16.65
N LEU A 114 -6.87 13.36 -15.94
CA LEU A 114 -6.17 12.08 -15.90
C LEU A 114 -7.02 10.99 -15.25
N ALA A 115 -7.62 11.26 -14.09
CA ALA A 115 -8.49 10.32 -13.39
C ALA A 115 -9.70 9.92 -14.24
N ASN A 116 -10.30 10.89 -14.94
CA ASN A 116 -11.40 10.63 -15.86
C ASN A 116 -10.95 9.79 -17.07
N ARG A 117 -9.82 10.12 -17.69
CA ARG A 117 -9.31 9.42 -18.86
C ARG A 117 -8.90 7.97 -18.56
N GLU A 118 -8.25 7.73 -17.43
CA GLU A 118 -7.71 6.40 -17.10
C GLU A 118 -8.77 5.48 -16.44
N PHE A 119 -9.71 6.04 -15.66
CA PHE A 119 -10.65 5.24 -14.84
C PHE A 119 -12.12 5.69 -14.95
N GLY A 120 -12.42 6.74 -15.69
CA GLY A 120 -13.78 7.29 -15.78
C GLY A 120 -14.24 7.98 -14.49
N PHE A 121 -13.33 8.32 -13.58
CA PHE A 121 -13.69 8.97 -12.33
C PHE A 121 -14.21 10.38 -12.58
N SER A 122 -15.30 10.74 -11.90
CA SER A 122 -15.76 12.12 -11.81
C SER A 122 -14.86 12.90 -10.84
N ARG A 123 -14.94 14.24 -10.89
CA ARG A 123 -14.24 15.08 -9.90
C ARG A 123 -14.61 14.73 -8.47
N GLU A 124 -15.88 14.44 -8.22
CA GLU A 124 -16.38 14.07 -6.90
C GLU A 124 -15.76 12.75 -6.43
N VAL A 125 -15.69 11.75 -7.29
CA VAL A 125 -15.08 10.44 -6.98
C VAL A 125 -13.60 10.62 -6.63
N GLU A 126 -12.85 11.33 -7.47
CA GLU A 126 -11.42 11.56 -7.22
C GLU A 126 -11.19 12.40 -5.95
N THR A 127 -11.98 13.45 -5.75
CA THR A 127 -11.91 14.29 -4.54
C THR A 127 -12.16 13.48 -3.27
N ASN A 128 -13.24 12.69 -3.26
CA ASN A 128 -13.57 11.86 -2.10
C ASN A 128 -12.50 10.79 -1.86
N TYR A 129 -11.95 10.19 -2.92
CA TYR A 129 -10.87 9.22 -2.78
C TYR A 129 -9.62 9.84 -2.14
N VAL A 130 -9.18 11.00 -2.62
CA VAL A 130 -8.05 11.73 -2.02
C VAL A 130 -8.32 12.09 -0.56
N VAL A 131 -9.52 12.59 -0.23
CA VAL A 131 -9.90 12.94 1.16
C VAL A 131 -9.82 11.73 2.09
N VAL A 132 -10.37 10.59 1.67
CA VAL A 132 -10.33 9.34 2.44
C VAL A 132 -8.89 8.90 2.68
N GLN A 133 -8.05 8.90 1.64
CA GLN A 133 -6.66 8.48 1.75
C GLN A 133 -5.85 9.44 2.63
N LYS A 134 -6.12 10.74 2.57
CA LYS A 134 -5.53 11.74 3.48
C LYS A 134 -5.85 11.45 4.94
N ALA A 135 -7.10 11.10 5.25
CA ALA A 135 -7.52 10.80 6.61
C ALA A 135 -6.78 9.57 7.17
N GLY A 136 -6.67 8.49 6.39
CA GLY A 136 -5.87 7.31 6.78
C GLY A 136 -4.38 7.62 6.97
N ALA A 137 -3.79 8.39 6.04
CA ALA A 137 -2.40 8.83 6.16
C ALA A 137 -2.18 9.69 7.42
N ALA A 138 -3.12 10.58 7.76
CA ALA A 138 -3.01 11.42 8.96
C ALA A 138 -2.94 10.60 10.25
N VAL A 139 -3.73 9.53 10.36
CA VAL A 139 -3.68 8.60 11.50
C VAL A 139 -2.30 7.96 11.63
N ILE A 140 -1.76 7.44 10.53
CA ILE A 140 -0.44 6.77 10.52
C ILE A 140 0.67 7.79 10.85
N LYS A 141 0.62 8.99 10.27
CA LYS A 141 1.62 10.04 10.51
C LYS A 141 1.62 10.57 11.94
N ALA A 142 0.48 10.49 12.63
CA ALA A 142 0.35 10.85 14.05
C ALA A 142 0.83 9.75 15.01
N SER A 143 1.13 8.54 14.50
CA SER A 143 1.62 7.42 15.30
C SER A 143 3.14 7.47 15.51
N ASP A 144 3.65 6.61 16.38
CA ASP A 144 5.09 6.37 16.59
C ASP A 144 5.63 5.18 15.76
N LEU A 145 4.84 4.69 14.80
CA LEU A 145 5.25 3.56 13.95
C LEU A 145 6.44 3.95 13.06
N ALA A 146 7.30 2.97 12.80
CA ALA A 146 8.31 3.01 11.75
C ALA A 146 7.65 2.81 10.38
N TYR A 147 6.85 3.78 9.95
CA TYR A 147 6.05 3.67 8.73
C TYR A 147 6.79 4.15 7.48
N THR A 148 6.45 3.59 6.31
CA THR A 148 6.68 4.21 5.01
C THR A 148 5.33 4.28 4.30
N LEU A 149 4.85 5.48 4.00
CA LEU A 149 3.66 5.66 3.17
C LEU A 149 4.06 5.60 1.70
N LEU A 150 3.40 4.74 0.94
CA LEU A 150 3.66 4.50 -0.46
C LEU A 150 2.62 5.26 -1.28
N GLU A 151 2.96 6.48 -1.66
CA GLU A 151 2.14 7.37 -2.49
C GLU A 151 2.18 6.89 -3.94
N CYS A 152 1.44 5.83 -4.20
CA CYS A 152 1.40 5.16 -5.48
C CYS A 152 0.61 6.01 -6.48
N HIS A 153 1.23 6.37 -7.59
CA HIS A 153 0.52 6.92 -8.73
C HIS A 153 -0.54 5.90 -9.22
N PHE A 154 -1.53 6.36 -9.96
CA PHE A 154 -2.45 5.47 -10.69
C PHE A 154 -1.71 4.31 -11.35
N PHE A 155 -2.19 3.07 -11.18
CA PHE A 155 -1.55 1.92 -11.78
C PHE A 155 -2.47 1.10 -12.67
N LYS A 156 -1.86 0.45 -13.66
CA LYS A 156 -2.50 -0.35 -14.70
C LYS A 156 -2.26 -1.83 -14.44
N TYR A 157 -3.23 -2.66 -14.78
CA TYR A 157 -3.14 -4.11 -14.63
C TYR A 157 -2.36 -4.75 -15.79
N THR A 158 -1.14 -4.28 -16.01
CA THR A 158 -0.21 -4.79 -17.04
C THR A 158 1.03 -5.38 -16.40
N ASP A 159 1.74 -6.21 -17.15
CA ASP A 159 3.00 -6.87 -16.80
C ASP A 159 4.24 -6.11 -17.30
N GLU A 160 4.07 -4.83 -17.68
CA GLU A 160 5.15 -4.01 -18.22
C GLU A 160 6.22 -3.70 -17.16
N ALA A 161 7.48 -3.66 -17.57
CA ALA A 161 8.58 -3.20 -16.72
C ALA A 161 8.80 -1.68 -16.94
N ASP A 162 8.29 -0.87 -16.02
CA ASP A 162 8.40 0.58 -16.06
C ASP A 162 9.73 1.07 -15.50
N LYS A 163 10.18 2.21 -16.02
CA LYS A 163 11.26 2.98 -15.39
C LYS A 163 10.66 3.80 -14.26
N LEU A 164 10.75 3.28 -13.03
CA LEU A 164 10.18 3.92 -11.85
C LEU A 164 10.92 5.21 -11.46
N ILE A 165 10.16 6.12 -10.87
CA ILE A 165 10.61 7.25 -10.05
C ILE A 165 10.19 6.92 -8.62
N VAL A 166 11.14 6.98 -7.70
CA VAL A 166 10.91 6.81 -6.26
C VAL A 166 11.63 7.94 -5.55
N GLU A 167 10.86 8.82 -4.92
CA GLU A 167 11.38 10.03 -4.30
C GLU A 167 10.58 10.38 -3.03
N SER A 168 11.08 11.32 -2.25
CA SER A 168 10.30 11.90 -1.16
C SER A 168 8.99 12.44 -1.67
N ALA A 169 7.89 12.16 -0.96
CA ALA A 169 6.63 12.79 -1.32
C ALA A 169 6.68 14.29 -1.03
N GLU A 170 6.18 15.07 -1.99
CA GLU A 170 6.04 16.53 -1.91
C GLU A 170 4.62 16.92 -2.35
N ASN A 171 4.29 18.20 -2.30
CA ASN A 171 2.97 18.69 -2.75
C ASN A 171 2.74 18.50 -4.25
N ALA A 172 3.82 18.44 -5.06
CA ALA A 172 3.75 18.27 -6.50
C ALA A 172 3.92 16.81 -6.90
N VAL A 173 3.01 16.32 -7.76
CA VAL A 173 3.08 14.97 -8.33
C VAL A 173 4.09 14.96 -9.48
N SER A 174 5.02 14.01 -9.47
CA SER A 174 5.97 13.77 -10.55
C SER A 174 5.68 12.44 -11.27
N GLY A 175 6.14 12.34 -12.51
CA GLY A 175 5.95 11.15 -13.33
C GLY A 175 4.49 10.91 -13.73
N GLY A 176 4.11 9.65 -13.88
CA GLY A 176 2.76 9.26 -14.29
C GLY A 176 2.40 7.82 -13.93
N PRO A 177 1.31 7.30 -14.52
CA PRO A 177 0.81 5.98 -14.20
C PRO A 177 1.82 4.86 -14.46
N LEU A 178 1.80 3.83 -13.61
CA LEU A 178 2.72 2.70 -13.65
C LEU A 178 1.98 1.35 -13.75
N SER A 179 2.68 0.29 -14.09
CA SER A 179 2.16 -1.08 -14.07
C SER A 179 2.09 -1.62 -12.64
N ILE A 180 1.11 -2.49 -12.40
CA ILE A 180 1.03 -3.27 -11.16
C ILE A 180 2.25 -4.19 -11.01
N PHE A 181 2.82 -4.67 -12.11
CA PHE A 181 4.03 -5.50 -12.08
C PHE A 181 5.21 -4.74 -11.49
N SER A 182 5.47 -3.52 -11.98
CA SER A 182 6.60 -2.72 -11.49
C SER A 182 6.36 -2.26 -10.06
N LEU A 183 5.13 -1.85 -9.74
CA LEU A 183 4.75 -1.46 -8.38
C LEU A 183 4.92 -2.62 -7.39
N ALA A 184 4.37 -3.80 -7.68
CA ALA A 184 4.48 -4.96 -6.79
C ALA A 184 5.92 -5.46 -6.65
N THR A 185 6.74 -5.32 -7.69
CA THR A 185 8.17 -5.66 -7.64
C THR A 185 8.92 -4.74 -6.70
N LEU A 186 8.68 -3.43 -6.78
CA LEU A 186 9.26 -2.46 -5.84
C LEU A 186 8.78 -2.70 -4.41
N ILE A 187 7.49 -2.94 -4.20
CA ILE A 187 6.95 -3.18 -2.85
C ILE A 187 7.51 -4.47 -2.25
N ALA A 188 7.66 -5.54 -3.05
CA ALA A 188 8.29 -6.76 -2.57
C ALA A 188 9.74 -6.52 -2.13
N ASP A 189 10.51 -5.75 -2.91
CA ASP A 189 11.85 -5.31 -2.54
C ASP A 189 11.84 -4.49 -1.24
N MET A 190 10.87 -3.57 -1.09
CA MET A 190 10.65 -2.81 0.15
C MET A 190 10.30 -3.66 1.35
N VAL A 191 9.53 -4.73 1.19
CA VAL A 191 9.22 -5.65 2.28
C VAL A 191 10.47 -6.42 2.70
N LEU A 192 11.21 -6.97 1.74
CA LEU A 192 12.40 -7.80 1.95
C LEU A 192 13.56 -7.00 2.56
N HIS A 193 13.73 -5.75 2.13
CA HIS A 193 14.79 -4.84 2.57
C HIS A 193 14.22 -3.68 3.40
N ASN A 194 13.20 -3.95 4.22
CA ASN A 194 12.40 -2.91 4.89
C ASN A 194 13.19 -1.94 5.78
N GLN A 195 14.38 -2.30 6.23
CA GLN A 195 15.26 -1.43 7.01
C GLN A 195 16.03 -0.41 6.15
N ASP A 196 16.16 -0.66 4.84
CA ASP A 196 16.89 0.21 3.91
C ASP A 196 16.02 1.39 3.43
N TYR A 197 14.70 1.29 3.61
CA TYR A 197 13.76 2.32 3.18
C TYR A 197 13.43 3.30 4.29
N PRO A 198 13.29 4.59 3.95
CA PRO A 198 13.10 5.64 4.94
C PRO A 198 11.73 5.55 5.62
N GLN A 199 11.68 5.99 6.87
CA GLN A 199 10.46 6.06 7.68
C GLN A 199 9.70 7.37 7.39
N ARG A 200 9.22 7.52 6.16
CA ARG A 200 8.53 8.71 5.63
C ARG A 200 7.69 8.36 4.41
N GLU A 201 7.06 9.36 3.83
CA GLU A 201 6.29 9.25 2.59
C GLU A 201 7.20 9.18 1.35
N LEU A 202 6.86 8.26 0.44
CA LEU A 202 7.53 8.07 -0.84
C LEU A 202 6.52 8.15 -1.99
N MET A 203 6.76 9.07 -2.92
CA MET A 203 6.07 9.14 -4.20
C MET A 203 6.61 8.04 -5.12
N ILE A 204 5.70 7.24 -5.70
CA ILE A 204 6.04 6.15 -6.62
C ILE A 204 5.27 6.32 -7.92
N SER A 205 5.99 6.60 -9.01
CA SER A 205 5.41 6.81 -10.33
C SER A 205 6.30 6.22 -11.43
N ALA A 206 5.82 6.21 -12.68
CA ALA A 206 6.64 5.85 -13.84
C ALA A 206 7.14 7.10 -14.56
N ARG A 207 8.35 7.03 -15.14
CA ARG A 207 8.78 8.01 -16.13
C ARG A 207 7.89 7.91 -17.36
N PRO A 208 7.39 9.04 -17.90
CA PRO A 208 6.65 9.02 -19.16
C PRO A 208 7.47 8.32 -20.25
N LYS A 209 6.85 7.40 -20.98
CA LYS A 209 7.46 6.83 -22.18
C LYS A 209 7.68 8.00 -23.16
N ALA A 210 8.91 8.15 -23.67
CA ALA A 210 9.20 9.19 -24.65
C ALA A 210 8.27 8.98 -25.86
N SER A 211 7.59 10.04 -26.28
CA SER A 211 6.92 10.06 -27.58
C SER A 211 8.01 9.91 -28.65
N ILE A 212 7.98 8.79 -29.38
CA ILE A 212 8.83 8.56 -30.54
C ILE A 212 8.23 9.29 -31.73
#